data_AF-A0A7Y4F0F1-F1
#
_entry.id   AF-A0A7Y4F0F1-F1
#
_cell.length_a   1.000
_cell.length_b   1.000
_cell.length_c   1.000
_cell.angle_alpha   90.00
_cell.angle_beta   90.00
_cell.angle_gamma   90.00
#
_symmetry.space_group_name_H-M   'P 1'
#
loop_
_entity.id
_entity.type
_entity.pdbx_description
1 polymer ?
#
loop_
_entity_poly.entity_id
_entity_poly.type
_entity_poly.pdbx_seq_one_letter_code
_entity_poly.pdbx_strand_id
1 'polypeptide(L)' 'MKRMLSDPEIYLYRESVDFRKSINGLAASIESDTDFPLGSGALFLFTNKQRNKIKVLY' A
#
# COMPACT_ATOMS: atom_id res chain seq x y z
N MET A 1 -8.95 -6.38 -28.00
CA MET A 1 -7.65 -6.80 -27.41
C MET A 1 -7.79 -6.82 -25.89
N LYS A 2 -7.78 -8.00 -25.25
CA LYS A 2 -7.73 -8.10 -23.79
C LYS A 2 -6.29 -7.81 -23.38
N ARG A 3 -6.02 -6.65 -22.77
CA ARG A 3 -4.71 -6.42 -22.13
C ARG A 3 -4.54 -7.55 -21.11
N MET A 4 -3.51 -8.38 -21.25
CA MET A 4 -2.94 -9.02 -20.07
C MET A 4 -2.35 -7.88 -19.26
N LEU A 5 -3.11 -7.40 -18.27
CA LEU A 5 -2.50 -6.67 -17.18
C LEU A 5 -1.58 -7.70 -16.52
N SER A 6 -0.29 -7.39 -16.43
CA SER A 6 0.59 -8.12 -15.52
C SER A 6 -0.07 -8.08 -14.15
N ASP A 7 -0.18 -9.23 -13.48
CA ASP A 7 -0.73 -9.26 -12.13
C ASP A 7 0.10 -8.31 -11.25
N PRO A 8 -0.52 -7.31 -10.59
CA PRO A 8 0.24 -6.37 -9.80
C PRO A 8 0.86 -7.09 -8.61
N GLU A 9 2.08 -6.71 -8.25
CA GLU A 9 2.65 -7.14 -6.99
C GLU A 9 1.82 -6.58 -5.84
N ILE A 10 1.56 -7.39 -4.82
CA ILE A 10 0.72 -7.01 -3.67
C ILE A 10 1.55 -7.14 -2.41
N TYR A 11 1.69 -6.03 -1.69
CA TYR A 11 2.47 -5.95 -0.47
C TYR A 11 1.57 -5.59 0.71
N LEU A 12 1.67 -6.34 1.81
CA LEU A 12 1.00 -6.01 3.07
C LEU A 12 1.98 -5.34 4.02
N TYR A 13 1.71 -4.09 4.39
CA TYR A 13 2.46 -3.40 5.43
C TYR A 13 2.15 -4.03 6.79
N ARG A 14 3.19 -4.56 7.44
CA ARG A 14 3.07 -5.50 8.58
C ARG A 14 2.45 -4.85 9.83
N GLU A 15 2.92 -3.65 10.15
CA GLU A 15 2.46 -2.90 11.30
C GLU A 15 1.12 -2.24 11.01
N SER A 16 0.26 -2.11 12.02
CA SER A 16 -1.00 -1.40 11.83
C SER A 16 -0.76 0.10 11.69
N VAL A 17 -1.49 0.76 10.80
CA VAL A 17 -1.33 2.20 10.53
C VAL A 17 -2.53 3.00 11.03
N ASP A 18 -2.26 4.19 11.55
CA ASP A 18 -3.30 5.18 11.80
C ASP A 18 -3.82 5.73 10.46
N PHE A 19 -5.02 5.31 10.09
CA PHE A 19 -5.65 5.68 8.83
C PHE A 19 -6.00 7.17 8.71
N ARG A 20 -5.86 7.96 9.80
CA ARG A 20 -5.99 9.43 9.77
C ARG A 20 -4.82 10.11 9.06
N LYS A 21 -3.69 9.42 8.85
CA LYS A 21 -2.52 9.93 8.11
C LYS A 21 -2.78 10.23 6.63
N SER A 22 -3.94 9.84 6.09
CA SER A 22 -4.34 10.04 4.68
C SER A 22 -3.32 9.48 3.67
N ILE A 23 -3.51 9.72 2.37
CA ILE A 23 -2.71 9.08 1.32
C ILE A 23 -1.21 9.42 1.41
N ASN A 24 -0.87 10.70 1.58
CA ASN A 24 0.53 11.14 1.65
C ASN A 24 1.28 10.53 2.85
N GLY A 25 0.61 10.39 3.99
CA GLY A 25 1.22 9.77 5.16
C GLY A 25 1.36 8.25 5.04
N LEU A 26 0.60 7.59 4.16
CA LEU A 26 0.80 6.17 3.83
C LEU A 26 1.96 6.00 2.84
N ALA A 27 2.02 6.83 1.80
CA ALA A 27 3.11 6.86 0.84
C ALA A 27 4.47 7.09 1.53
N ALA A 28 4.55 8.10 2.40
CA ALA A 28 5.75 8.40 3.16
C ALA A 28 6.22 7.23 4.06
N SER A 29 5.30 6.40 4.58
CA SER A 29 5.67 5.22 5.36
C SER A 29 6.26 4.09 4.51
N ILE A 30 5.86 3.96 3.25
CA ILE A 30 6.49 3.00 2.33
C ILE A 30 7.88 3.49 1.95
N GLU A 31 8.01 4.76 1.59
CA GLU A 31 9.30 5.38 1.22
C GLU A 31 10.31 5.40 2.37
N SER A 32 9.87 5.54 3.62
CA SER A 32 10.77 5.55 4.77
C SER A 32 11.24 4.17 5.20
N ASP A 33 10.41 3.15 5.01
CA ASP A 33 10.63 1.83 5.62
C ASP A 33 11.08 0.78 4.60
N THR A 34 10.99 1.09 3.31
CA THR A 34 11.28 0.17 2.21
C THR A 34 11.89 0.91 1.01
N ASP A 35 12.58 0.19 0.15
CA ASP A 35 13.05 0.71 -1.15
C ASP A 35 12.03 0.46 -2.28
N PHE A 36 10.76 0.18 -1.95
CA PHE A 36 9.76 -0.13 -2.98
C PHE A 36 9.32 1.12 -3.75
N PRO A 37 9.33 1.09 -5.10
CA PRO A 37 8.87 2.22 -5.88
C PRO A 37 7.34 2.32 -5.80
N LEU A 38 6.83 3.44 -5.26
CA LEU A 38 5.39 3.74 -5.22
C LEU A 38 4.75 3.78 -6.62
N GLY A 39 5.52 4.14 -7.66
CA GLY A 39 5.07 4.19 -9.06
C GLY A 39 5.24 2.89 -9.84
N SER A 40 5.53 1.76 -9.18
CA SER A 40 5.73 0.46 -9.84
C SER A 40 4.46 -0.19 -10.39
N GLY A 41 3.28 0.31 -10.00
CA GLY A 41 2.00 -0.35 -10.24
C GLY A 41 1.69 -1.47 -9.24
N ALA A 42 2.51 -1.61 -8.20
CA ALA A 42 2.22 -2.49 -7.06
C ALA A 42 1.10 -1.92 -6.17
N LEU A 43 0.42 -2.81 -5.45
CA LEU A 43 -0.61 -2.47 -4.48
C LEU A 43 -0.06 -2.62 -3.06
N PHE A 44 -0.05 -1.53 -2.30
CA PHE A 44 0.35 -1.53 -0.89
C PHE A 44 -0.88 -1.52 0.00
N LEU A 45 -1.07 -2.61 0.74
CA LEU A 45 -2.17 -2.82 1.67
C LEU A 45 -1.75 -2.41 3.07
N PHE A 46 -2.62 -1.66 3.73
CA PHE A 46 -2.47 -1.25 5.11
C PHE A 46 -3.65 -1.75 5.92
N THR A 47 -3.41 -2.09 7.18
CA THR A 47 -4.48 -2.43 8.14
C THR A 47 -4.55 -1.40 9.25
N ASN A 48 -5.73 -1.12 9.76
CA ASN A 48 -5.86 -0.28 10.96
C ASN A 48 -5.50 -1.07 12.22
N LYS A 49 -5.40 -0.40 13.38
CA LYS A 49 -5.03 -1.04 14.66
C LYS A 49 -5.92 -2.23 15.05
N GLN A 50 -7.22 -2.16 14.75
CA GLN A 50 -8.16 -3.25 15.01
C GLN A 50 -8.13 -4.36 13.92
N ARG A 51 -7.34 -4.18 12.86
CA ARG A 51 -7.25 -5.04 11.67
C ARG A 51 -8.61 -5.39 11.05
N ASN A 52 -9.58 -4.50 11.16
CA ASN A 52 -10.93 -4.64 10.61
C ASN A 52 -11.18 -3.74 9.39
N LYS A 53 -10.19 -2.93 9.00
CA LYS A 53 -10.22 -2.10 7.79
C LYS A 53 -8.93 -2.25 7.02
N ILE A 54 -9.06 -2.22 5.69
CA ILE A 54 -7.93 -2.21 4.76
C ILE A 54 -7.95 -0.89 3.98
N LYS A 55 -6.78 -0.28 3.82
CA LYS A 55 -6.54 0.78 2.83
C LYS A 55 -5.56 0.26 1.79
N VAL A 56 -5.75 0.66 0.55
CA VAL A 56 -4.89 0.28 -0.57
C VAL A 56 -4.32 1.57 -1.16
N LEU A 57 -3.00 1.56 -1.39
CA LEU A 57 -2.27 2.58 -2.14
C LEU A 57 -1.81 1.92 -3.45
N TYR A 58 -2.05 2.59 -4.58
CA TYR A 58 -1.73 2.16 -5.95
C TYR A 58 -1.01 3.30 -6.67
#